data_AF-A0A1B4Y109-F1
#
_entry.id   AF-A0A1B4Y109-F1
#
_cell.length_a   1.000
_cell.length_b   1.000
_cell.length_c   1.000
_cell.angle_alpha   90.00
_cell.angle_beta   90.00
_cell.angle_gamma   90.00
#
_symmetry.space_group_name_H-M   'P 1'
#
loop_
_entity.id
_entity.type
_entity.pdbx_description
1 polymer ?
#
loop_
_entity_poly.entity_id
_entity_poly.type
_entity_poly.pdbx_seq_one_letter_code
_entity_poly.pdbx_strand_id
1 'polypeptide(L)'
;MLPALSLVIALAGPAALPGIIATAQAEPVMFEPDWPNHQEQAEQTICLALAQGWPRTQIVDVAEHANDIDQTGLSVPEAARLADTWIDEAHNTLCPTLALD
;
A
#
# COMPACT_ATOMS: atom_id res chain seq x y z
N MET A 1 45.73 -54.99 12.61
CA MET A 1 45.87 -53.80 11.75
C MET A 1 45.16 -52.65 12.47
N LEU A 2 45.87 -51.58 12.87
CA LEU A 2 45.24 -50.28 13.20
C LEU A 2 45.19 -49.46 11.90
N PRO A 3 44.09 -48.72 11.63
CA PRO A 3 43.98 -47.30 12.00
C PRO A 3 42.52 -46.92 12.36
N ALA A 4 42.10 -45.75 12.79
CA ALA A 4 42.66 -44.50 13.32
C ALA A 4 41.44 -43.82 13.97
N LEU A 5 41.57 -43.26 15.18
CA LEU A 5 40.53 -42.40 15.74
C LEU A 5 40.54 -41.07 14.99
N SER A 6 39.48 -40.80 14.22
CA SER A 6 39.20 -39.46 13.70
C SER A 6 38.16 -38.80 14.60
N LEU A 7 38.64 -37.92 15.47
CA LEU A 7 37.85 -36.91 16.17
C LEU A 7 37.46 -35.84 15.14
N VAL A 8 36.16 -35.62 14.91
CA VAL A 8 35.69 -34.42 14.19
C VAL A 8 34.53 -33.80 14.96
N ILE A 9 34.68 -32.50 15.15
CA ILE A 9 34.04 -31.61 16.10
C ILE A 9 32.55 -31.41 15.78
N ALA A 10 31.70 -31.51 16.81
CA ALA A 10 30.30 -31.15 16.74
C ALA A 10 30.15 -29.63 16.51
N LEU A 11 29.71 -29.23 15.31
CA LEU A 11 29.17 -27.91 15.05
C LEU A 11 27.67 -27.96 15.33
N ALA A 12 27.28 -27.63 16.57
CA ALA A 12 25.93 -27.22 16.88
C ALA A 12 25.64 -25.91 16.14
N GLY A 13 25.09 -26.03 14.93
CA GLY A 13 24.46 -24.89 14.27
C GLY A 13 23.16 -24.56 15.00
N PRO A 14 22.86 -23.29 15.31
CA PRO A 14 21.51 -22.92 15.69
C PRO A 14 20.61 -23.17 14.46
N ALA A 15 19.86 -24.27 14.48
CA ALA A 15 18.70 -24.40 13.61
C ALA A 15 17.70 -23.34 14.08
N ALA A 16 17.69 -22.20 13.37
CA ALA A 16 16.72 -21.15 13.56
C ALA A 16 15.32 -21.78 13.52
N LEU A 17 14.56 -21.52 14.59
CA LEU A 17 13.16 -21.86 14.78
C LEU A 17 12.36 -21.55 13.49
N PRO A 18 11.30 -22.31 13.17
CA PRO A 18 10.44 -22.01 12.03
C PRO A 18 10.04 -20.55 12.10
N GLY A 19 10.61 -19.78 11.16
CA GLY A 19 10.54 -18.34 11.16
C GLY A 19 9.09 -17.92 11.24
N ILE A 20 8.79 -17.12 12.24
CA ILE A 20 7.58 -16.32 12.32
C ILE A 20 7.46 -15.62 10.96
N ILE A 21 6.54 -16.07 10.11
CA ILE A 21 6.14 -15.29 8.94
C ILE A 21 5.40 -14.11 9.53
N ALA A 22 6.13 -13.01 9.77
CA ALA A 22 5.52 -11.73 10.02
C ALA A 22 4.79 -11.34 8.74
N THR A 23 3.51 -11.67 8.66
CA THR A 23 2.63 -11.08 7.66
C THR A 23 2.55 -9.60 8.00
N ALA A 24 3.32 -8.75 7.31
CA ALA A 24 3.09 -7.32 7.34
C ALA A 24 1.66 -7.13 6.78
N GLN A 25 0.70 -6.89 7.67
CA GLN A 25 -0.66 -6.52 7.27
C GLN A 25 -0.51 -5.21 6.48
N ALA A 26 -1.00 -5.18 5.23
CA ALA A 26 -1.02 -3.94 4.48
C ALA A 26 -1.88 -2.91 5.24
N GLU A 27 -1.40 -1.67 5.33
CA GLU A 27 -2.17 -0.60 5.95
C GLU A 27 -3.50 -0.42 5.19
N PRO A 28 -4.64 -0.23 5.87
CA PRO A 28 -5.91 -0.06 5.19
C PRO A 28 -5.89 1.22 4.33
N VAL A 29 -6.30 1.10 3.07
CA VAL A 29 -6.54 2.27 2.21
C VAL A 29 -7.88 2.88 2.59
N MET A 30 -7.87 4.11 3.08
CA MET A 30 -9.06 4.85 3.48
C MET A 30 -8.89 6.34 3.16
N PHE A 31 -9.87 6.92 2.48
CA PHE A 31 -9.98 8.36 2.30
C PHE A 31 -10.79 8.95 3.46
N GLU A 32 -10.31 10.06 4.02
CA GLU A 32 -11.08 10.84 4.99
C GLU A 32 -12.29 11.50 4.31
N PRO A 33 -13.40 11.77 5.02
CA PRO A 33 -14.60 12.34 4.40
C PRO A 33 -14.40 13.70 3.72
N ASP A 34 -13.41 14.47 4.18
CA ASP A 34 -13.03 15.77 3.65
C ASP A 34 -11.72 15.72 2.84
N TRP A 35 -11.31 14.54 2.35
CA TRP A 35 -10.09 14.35 1.55
C TRP A 35 -9.89 15.37 0.41
N PRO A 36 -10.93 15.90 -0.29
CA PRO A 36 -10.74 16.91 -1.32
C PRO A 36 -10.11 18.21 -0.82
N ASN A 37 -10.20 18.49 0.48
CA ASN A 37 -9.58 19.65 1.11
C ASN A 37 -8.11 19.40 1.51
N HIS A 38 -7.62 18.15 1.39
CA HIS A 38 -6.31 17.69 1.86
C HIS A 38 -5.54 16.94 0.77
N GLN A 39 -5.15 17.66 -0.29
CA GLN A 39 -4.51 17.06 -1.47
C GLN A 39 -3.33 16.16 -1.16
N GLU A 40 -2.34 16.63 -0.40
CA GLU A 40 -1.13 15.85 -0.09
C GLU A 40 -1.46 14.52 0.60
N GLN A 41 -2.48 14.51 1.46
CA GLN A 41 -2.93 13.31 2.18
C GLN A 41 -3.64 12.35 1.23
N ALA A 42 -4.51 12.88 0.36
CA ALA A 42 -5.24 12.10 -0.63
C ALA A 42 -4.29 11.43 -1.63
N GLU A 43 -3.28 12.15 -2.12
CA GLU A 43 -2.27 11.60 -3.05
C GLU A 43 -1.42 10.49 -2.39
N GLN A 44 -1.12 10.62 -1.09
CA GLN A 44 -0.46 9.53 -0.34
C GLN A 44 -1.35 8.29 -0.24
N THR A 45 -2.64 8.46 0.07
CA THR A 45 -3.63 7.36 0.08
C THR A 45 -3.76 6.70 -1.29
N ILE A 46 -3.75 7.50 -2.36
CA ILE A 46 -3.74 7.01 -3.75
C ILE A 46 -2.50 6.15 -4.01
N CYS A 47 -1.30 6.62 -3.67
CA CYS A 47 -0.08 5.84 -3.87
C CYS A 47 -0.07 4.55 -3.04
N LEU A 48 -0.64 4.57 -1.82
CA LEU A 48 -0.83 3.35 -1.04
C LEU A 48 -1.77 2.36 -1.74
N ALA A 49 -2.86 2.85 -2.33
CA ALA A 49 -3.81 2.03 -3.08
C ALA A 49 -3.16 1.40 -4.32
N LEU A 50 -2.41 2.20 -5.10
CA LEU A 50 -1.66 1.70 -6.26
C LEU A 50 -0.60 0.67 -5.85
N ALA A 51 0.07 0.86 -4.71
CA ALA A 51 1.05 -0.09 -4.19
C ALA A 51 0.41 -1.43 -3.77
N GLN A 52 -0.87 -1.41 -3.40
CA GLN A 52 -1.67 -2.60 -3.13
C GLN A 52 -2.30 -3.20 -4.40
N GLY A 53 -2.03 -2.63 -5.57
CA GLY A 53 -2.52 -3.11 -6.86
C GLY A 53 -4.00 -2.79 -7.10
N TRP A 54 -4.54 -1.73 -6.48
CA TRP A 54 -5.90 -1.30 -6.76
C TRP A 54 -5.98 -0.71 -8.18
N PRO A 55 -6.97 -1.11 -9.00
CA PRO A 55 -7.21 -0.48 -10.29
C PRO A 55 -7.74 0.94 -10.10
N ARG A 56 -7.52 1.80 -11.09
CA ARG A 56 -7.95 3.21 -11.06
C ARG A 56 -9.42 3.38 -10.67
N THR A 57 -10.31 2.56 -11.23
CA THR A 57 -11.75 2.63 -10.96
C THR A 57 -12.09 2.35 -9.49
N GLN A 58 -11.36 1.44 -8.83
CA GLN A 58 -11.60 1.16 -7.41
C GLN A 58 -11.18 2.33 -6.53
N ILE A 59 -10.08 3.01 -6.88
CA ILE A 59 -9.63 4.20 -6.15
C ILE A 59 -10.67 5.32 -6.27
N VAL A 60 -11.16 5.57 -7.50
CA VAL A 60 -12.20 6.58 -7.75
C VAL A 60 -13.49 6.24 -7.00
N ASP A 61 -13.99 5.01 -7.10
CA ASP A 61 -15.22 4.57 -6.41
C ASP A 61 -15.11 4.78 -4.90
N VAL A 62 -13.99 4.40 -4.28
CA VAL A 62 -13.82 4.55 -2.83
C VAL A 62 -13.70 6.03 -2.43
N ALA A 63 -12.97 6.84 -3.21
CA ALA A 63 -12.82 8.26 -2.94
C ALA A 63 -14.15 9.02 -3.09
N GLU A 64 -14.95 8.73 -4.13
CA GLU A 64 -16.24 9.39 -4.32
C GLU A 64 -17.26 9.00 -3.25
N HIS A 65 -17.24 7.74 -2.76
CA HIS A 65 -18.13 7.28 -1.70
C HIS A 65 -17.71 7.76 -0.31
N ALA A 66 -16.42 8.05 -0.11
CA ALA A 66 -15.93 8.64 1.13
C ALA A 66 -16.30 10.13 1.26
N ASN A 67 -16.40 10.85 0.13
CA ASN A 67 -16.63 12.30 0.11
C ASN A 67 -17.94 12.70 0.81
N ASP A 68 -17.83 13.57 1.80
CA ASP A 68 -18.96 14.22 2.48
C ASP A 68 -19.21 15.61 1.89
N ILE A 69 -20.31 15.75 1.13
CA ILE A 69 -20.71 16.99 0.48
C ILE A 69 -20.96 18.14 1.46
N ASP A 70 -21.37 17.86 2.69
CA ASP A 70 -21.62 18.90 3.69
C ASP A 70 -20.31 19.55 4.17
N GLN A 71 -19.17 18.86 4.01
CA GLN A 71 -17.85 19.34 4.37
C GLN A 71 -17.06 19.92 3.20
N THR A 72 -17.21 19.34 2.00
CA THR A 72 -16.39 19.68 0.83
C THR A 72 -17.11 20.58 -0.17
N GLY A 73 -18.45 20.56 -0.17
CA GLY A 73 -19.27 21.20 -1.19
C GLY A 73 -19.18 20.53 -2.57
N LEU A 74 -18.49 19.39 -2.69
CA LEU A 74 -18.35 18.66 -3.95
C LEU A 74 -19.43 17.59 -4.07
N SER A 75 -20.14 17.59 -5.20
CA SER A 75 -21.01 16.48 -5.57
C SER A 75 -20.21 15.21 -5.84
N VAL A 76 -20.86 14.05 -5.75
CA VAL A 76 -20.23 12.74 -6.04
C VAL A 76 -19.50 12.74 -7.40
N PRO A 77 -20.10 13.21 -8.52
CA PRO A 77 -19.38 13.25 -9.80
C PRO A 77 -18.20 14.23 -9.83
N GLU A 78 -18.21 15.28 -9.02
CA GLU A 78 -17.08 16.20 -8.89
C GLU A 78 -15.93 15.57 -8.10
N ALA A 79 -16.24 14.93 -6.97
CA ALA A 79 -15.28 14.17 -6.18
C ALA A 79 -14.63 13.05 -6.99
N ALA A 80 -15.41 12.32 -7.80
CA ALA A 80 -14.90 11.28 -8.70
C ALA A 80 -13.89 11.82 -9.71
N ARG A 81 -14.22 12.94 -10.39
CA ARG A 81 -13.32 13.58 -11.36
C ARG A 81 -12.05 14.11 -10.72
N LEU A 82 -12.15 14.64 -9.49
CA LEU A 82 -11.01 15.11 -8.74
C LEU A 82 -10.09 13.94 -8.36
N ALA A 83 -10.66 12.85 -7.84
CA ALA A 83 -9.91 11.64 -7.50
C ALA A 83 -9.19 11.08 -8.73
N ASP A 84 -9.88 11.00 -9.87
CA ASP A 84 -9.30 10.57 -11.14
C ASP A 84 -8.10 11.45 -11.54
N THR A 85 -8.24 12.78 -11.46
CA THR A 85 -7.15 13.72 -11.75
C THR A 85 -5.94 13.50 -10.82
N TRP A 86 -6.19 13.34 -9.53
CA TRP A 86 -5.13 13.14 -8.54
C TRP A 86 -4.46 11.77 -8.63
N ILE A 87 -5.06 10.77 -9.26
CA ILE A 87 -4.38 9.49 -9.54
C ILE A 87 -3.19 9.72 -10.47
N ASP A 88 -3.36 10.51 -11.53
CA ASP A 88 -2.27 10.81 -12.46
C ASP A 88 -1.21 11.71 -11.80
N GLU A 89 -1.63 12.70 -11.01
CA GLU A 89 -0.72 13.60 -10.29
C GLU A 89 0.11 12.83 -9.25
N ALA A 90 -0.52 12.03 -8.40
CA ALA A 90 0.14 11.23 -7.38
C ALA A 90 1.10 10.20 -8.00
N HIS A 91 0.66 9.49 -9.05
CA HIS A 91 1.52 8.55 -9.75
C HIS A 91 2.75 9.26 -10.31
N ASN A 92 2.58 10.36 -11.05
CA ASN A 92 3.71 11.01 -11.71
C ASN A 92 4.68 11.71 -10.74
N THR A 93 4.20 12.19 -9.59
CA THR A 93 5.00 12.98 -8.65
C THR A 93 5.51 12.18 -7.46
N LEU A 94 4.69 11.30 -6.88
CA LEU A 94 4.98 10.60 -5.63
C LEU A 94 5.33 9.12 -5.84
N CYS A 95 4.67 8.44 -6.79
CA CYS A 95 4.84 6.99 -6.98
C CYS A 95 4.96 6.53 -8.45
N PRO A 96 5.93 7.05 -9.23
CA PRO A 96 6.00 6.88 -10.69
C PRO A 96 6.42 5.49 -11.17
N THR A 97 6.74 4.59 -10.25
CA THR A 97 7.15 3.21 -10.55
C THR A 97 6.03 2.20 -10.33
N LEU A 98 4.88 2.64 -9.81
CA LEU A 98 3.73 1.76 -9.57
C LEU A 98 2.91 1.56 -10.85
N ALA A 99 2.14 0.48 -10.93
CA ALA A 99 1.26 0.26 -12.07
C ALA A 99 0.04 1.18 -11.99
N LEU A 100 -0.45 1.60 -13.14
CA LEU A 100 -1.66 2.41 -13.30
C LEU A 100 -2.56 1.65 -14.28
N ASP A 101 -3.27 0.67 -13.72
CA ASP A 101 -4.17 -0.25 -14.46
C ASP A 101 -5.61 0.29 -14.52
#